data_AF-V5F7M0-F1
#
_entry.id   AF-V5F7M0-F1
#
_cell.length_a   1.000
_cell.length_b   1.000
_cell.length_c   1.000
_cell.angle_alpha   90.00
_cell.angle_beta   90.00
_cell.angle_gamma   90.00
#
_symmetry.space_group_name_H-M   'P 1'
#
loop_
_entity.id
_entity.type
_entity.pdbx_description
1 polymer ?
#
loop_
_entity_poly.entity_id
_entity_poly.type
_entity_poly.pdbx_seq_one_letter_code
_entity_poly.pdbx_strand_id
1 'polypeptide(L)'
;MAQSAVGRLFRCQSCVRQSISSPFRQTRSYSKNAIPSFSQTSSAELDQALNRFREELFVPFSLGVQQRKLIFRQKYSGRLEEEPVAVAIGENEQFLLRPMDHMSRPRKVEISDVVKLMKTTKDWQNIIPFLIGLRTAKRYLDNGRWEWLMRKATEADALGIMLECAKQSEKTGLHLKDAGVVGKYFYGLHKKAQAAEFKGPAAAKALSLAQQAAQLMEAPEHVEHDIAKDPRRQPAVIGVLLELSAARALNEFEGQDEGNQVASYARRLLATWPLGSFDAEVSDWYTIEDMIQQNIPIYNGIKLAQQVNGIASNKALASELKDRADKLSKLMTKQKKNAPEKVKERPTEGYKQLLQYF
;
A
#
# COMPACT_ATOMS: atom_id res chain seq x y z
N MET A 1 -5.22 -82.58 9.42
CA MET A 1 -3.84 -82.36 8.96
C MET A 1 -3.85 -81.38 7.80
N ALA A 2 -2.88 -80.45 7.82
CA ALA A 2 -2.45 -79.43 6.85
C ALA A 2 -2.93 -79.58 5.37
N GLN A 3 -3.48 -78.54 4.73
CA GLN A 3 -2.80 -77.55 3.85
C GLN A 3 -2.03 -78.22 2.69
N SER A 4 -2.36 -78.05 1.40
CA SER A 4 -2.16 -76.89 0.49
C SER A 4 -2.09 -77.51 -0.94
N ALA A 5 -2.29 -76.88 -2.11
CA ALA A 5 -2.69 -75.56 -2.56
C ALA A 5 -2.91 -75.60 -4.10
N VAL A 6 -3.45 -74.49 -4.63
CA VAL A 6 -3.33 -73.93 -5.99
C VAL A 6 -4.22 -74.45 -7.12
N GLY A 7 -5.08 -73.54 -7.59
CA GLY A 7 -5.17 -73.21 -9.01
C GLY A 7 -6.53 -73.39 -9.66
N ARG A 8 -7.33 -72.32 -9.78
CA ARG A 8 -8.29 -72.19 -10.88
C ARG A 8 -8.37 -70.76 -11.42
N LEU A 9 -7.90 -70.65 -12.66
CA LEU A 9 -8.20 -69.64 -13.65
C LEU A 9 -9.72 -69.53 -13.85
N PHE A 10 -10.26 -68.33 -13.86
CA PHE A 10 -11.49 -68.03 -14.60
C PHE A 10 -11.24 -66.91 -15.60
N ARG A 11 -11.25 -67.32 -16.87
CA ARG A 11 -11.38 -66.48 -18.06
C ARG A 11 -12.77 -65.82 -18.04
N CYS A 12 -12.82 -64.52 -18.24
CA CYS A 12 -14.05 -63.82 -18.58
C CYS A 12 -14.04 -63.54 -20.09
N GLN A 13 -14.92 -64.22 -20.84
CA GLN A 13 -15.21 -63.94 -22.24
C GLN A 13 -16.67 -63.47 -22.34
N SER A 14 -16.87 -62.15 -22.46
CA SER A 14 -17.96 -61.57 -23.24
C SER A 14 -17.73 -60.08 -23.37
N CYS A 15 -17.11 -59.69 -24.48
CA CYS A 15 -17.07 -58.33 -24.96
C CYS A 15 -18.46 -57.99 -25.53
N VAL A 16 -19.22 -57.12 -24.87
CA VAL A 16 -20.28 -56.35 -25.50
C VAL A 16 -20.02 -54.87 -25.22
N ARG A 17 -19.83 -54.14 -26.31
CA ARG A 17 -19.52 -52.71 -26.39
C ARG A 17 -20.49 -51.88 -25.54
N GLN A 18 -20.01 -51.32 -24.44
CA GLN A 18 -20.59 -50.10 -23.89
C GLN A 18 -19.88 -48.93 -24.54
N SER A 19 -20.62 -48.25 -25.42
CA SER A 19 -20.27 -46.94 -25.97
C SER A 19 -19.91 -45.99 -24.82
N ILE A 20 -18.66 -45.53 -24.83
CA ILE A 20 -18.20 -44.41 -24.01
C ILE A 20 -18.85 -43.15 -24.60
N SER A 21 -20.08 -42.89 -24.20
CA SER A 21 -20.76 -41.61 -24.39
C SER A 21 -21.18 -41.08 -23.02
N SER A 22 -20.21 -40.95 -22.12
CA SER A 22 -20.30 -39.99 -21.03
C SER A 22 -19.68 -38.70 -21.56
N PRO A 23 -20.44 -37.62 -21.83
CA PRO A 23 -19.80 -36.34 -22.04
C PRO A 23 -19.17 -36.00 -20.70
N PHE A 24 -17.84 -36.04 -20.66
CA PHE A 24 -17.03 -35.35 -19.68
C PHE A 24 -17.70 -34.00 -19.41
N ARG A 25 -18.37 -33.83 -18.25
CA ARG A 25 -18.57 -32.50 -17.71
C ARG A 25 -17.17 -31.99 -17.45
N GLN A 26 -16.62 -31.27 -18.42
CA GLN A 26 -15.55 -30.33 -18.15
C GLN A 26 -16.12 -29.35 -17.13
N THR A 27 -15.96 -29.65 -15.84
CA THR A 27 -16.00 -28.62 -14.82
C THR A 27 -14.97 -27.61 -15.26
N ARG A 28 -15.43 -26.50 -15.85
CA ARG A 28 -14.61 -25.34 -16.15
C ARG A 28 -14.01 -24.92 -14.82
N SER A 29 -12.77 -25.33 -14.57
CA SER A 29 -11.99 -24.83 -13.45
C SER A 29 -11.60 -23.41 -13.83
N TYR A 30 -12.53 -22.47 -13.68
CA TYR A 30 -12.18 -21.07 -13.66
C TYR A 30 -11.07 -20.91 -12.61
N SER A 31 -9.99 -20.20 -12.94
CA SER A 31 -9.02 -19.81 -11.92
C SER A 31 -9.82 -19.10 -10.83
N LYS A 32 -9.71 -19.56 -9.58
CA LYS A 32 -10.49 -19.02 -8.45
C LYS A 32 -10.28 -17.50 -8.25
N ASN A 33 -9.26 -16.94 -8.89
CA ASN A 33 -8.97 -15.51 -8.94
C ASN A 33 -9.12 -15.03 -10.40
N ALA A 34 -9.90 -13.97 -10.61
CA ALA A 34 -9.97 -13.27 -11.90
C ALA A 34 -8.59 -12.70 -12.24
N ILE A 35 -8.14 -12.91 -13.48
CA ILE A 35 -6.84 -12.38 -13.94
C ILE A 35 -6.95 -10.85 -14.04
N PRO A 36 -6.02 -10.09 -13.45
CA PRO A 36 -6.15 -8.64 -13.40
C PRO A 36 -6.07 -7.99 -14.78
N SER A 37 -7.16 -7.32 -15.19
CA SER A 37 -7.23 -6.51 -16.42
C SER A 37 -6.85 -5.06 -16.14
N PHE A 38 -6.28 -4.40 -17.14
CA PHE A 38 -5.83 -3.01 -17.05
C PHE A 38 -6.65 -2.11 -17.97
N SER A 39 -7.06 -0.95 -17.46
CA SER A 39 -7.66 0.11 -18.29
C SER A 39 -6.59 0.88 -19.04
N GLN A 40 -6.94 1.44 -20.19
CA GLN A 40 -6.03 2.28 -20.99
C GLN A 40 -5.44 3.42 -20.16
N THR A 41 -4.12 3.55 -20.22
CA THR A 41 -3.35 4.54 -19.45
C THR A 41 -3.02 5.79 -20.27
N SER A 42 -2.32 6.73 -19.63
CA SER A 42 -1.87 7.97 -20.26
C SER A 42 -0.72 7.79 -21.26
N SER A 43 -0.02 6.65 -21.26
CA SER A 43 1.10 6.38 -22.16
C SER A 43 1.12 4.95 -22.70
N ALA A 44 1.45 4.81 -23.99
CA ALA A 44 1.60 3.49 -24.62
C ALA A 44 2.71 2.66 -23.95
N GLU A 45 3.74 3.31 -23.41
CA GLU A 45 4.82 2.65 -22.67
C GLU A 45 4.30 1.97 -21.39
N LEU A 46 3.43 2.63 -20.63
CA LEU A 46 2.81 2.05 -19.44
C LEU A 46 1.86 0.91 -19.80
N ASP A 47 1.05 1.07 -20.86
CA ASP A 47 0.19 0.00 -21.36
C ASP A 47 1.01 -1.25 -21.76
N GLN A 48 2.12 -1.07 -22.49
CA GLN A 48 3.02 -2.15 -22.85
C GLN A 48 3.64 -2.82 -21.62
N ALA A 49 4.10 -2.05 -20.64
CA ALA A 49 4.70 -2.59 -19.44
C ALA A 49 3.69 -3.39 -18.60
N LEU A 50 2.46 -2.88 -18.43
CA LEU A 50 1.37 -3.57 -17.74
C LEU A 50 0.96 -4.86 -18.48
N ASN A 51 0.83 -4.80 -19.80
CA ASN A 51 0.50 -5.96 -20.63
C ASN A 51 1.59 -7.03 -20.57
N ARG A 52 2.87 -6.64 -20.57
CA ARG A 52 3.97 -7.59 -20.40
C ARG A 52 3.88 -8.32 -19.06
N PHE A 53 3.60 -7.61 -17.96
CA PHE A 53 3.35 -8.25 -16.66
C PHE A 53 2.12 -9.18 -16.70
N ARG A 54 1.04 -8.77 -17.38
CA ARG A 54 -0.16 -9.60 -17.54
C ARG A 54 0.16 -10.92 -18.26
N GLU A 55 0.75 -10.85 -19.44
CA GLU A 55 0.99 -12.00 -20.31
C GLU A 55 2.09 -12.93 -19.81
N GLU A 56 3.19 -12.38 -19.29
CA GLU A 56 4.39 -13.18 -18.95
C GLU A 56 4.41 -13.61 -17.48
N LEU A 57 3.66 -12.94 -16.60
CA LEU A 57 3.67 -13.22 -15.16
C LEU A 57 2.29 -13.56 -14.61
N PHE A 58 1.29 -12.70 -14.78
CA PHE A 58 0.01 -12.89 -14.09
C PHE A 58 -0.79 -14.05 -14.68
N VAL A 59 -0.92 -14.11 -16.01
CA VAL A 59 -1.63 -15.22 -16.68
C VAL A 59 -0.98 -16.56 -16.36
N PRO A 60 0.34 -16.79 -16.59
CA PRO A 60 0.93 -18.10 -16.33
C PRO A 60 0.83 -18.56 -14.88
N PHE A 61 0.81 -17.63 -13.92
CA PHE A 61 0.70 -17.96 -12.50
C PHE A 61 -0.74 -18.16 -12.00
N SER A 62 -1.73 -17.68 -12.74
CA SER A 62 -3.15 -17.98 -12.52
C SER A 62 -3.56 -19.36 -13.05
N LEU A 63 -2.81 -19.91 -14.02
CA LEU A 63 -3.08 -21.23 -14.62
C LEU A 63 -2.85 -22.39 -13.65
N GLY A 64 -3.53 -23.50 -13.91
CA GLY A 64 -3.34 -24.75 -13.18
C GLY A 64 -1.90 -25.27 -13.28
N VAL A 65 -1.47 -26.08 -12.30
CA VAL A 65 -0.09 -26.59 -12.22
C VAL A 65 0.33 -27.35 -13.49
N GLN A 66 -0.59 -28.10 -14.12
CA GLN A 66 -0.29 -28.85 -15.34
C GLN A 66 -0.10 -27.94 -16.56
N GLN A 67 -0.99 -26.97 -16.76
CA GLN A 67 -0.88 -25.97 -17.84
C GLN A 67 0.40 -25.15 -17.70
N ARG A 68 0.75 -24.75 -16.48
CA ARG A 68 2.01 -24.05 -16.19
C ARG A 68 3.24 -24.89 -16.53
N LYS A 69 3.21 -26.21 -16.26
CA LYS A 69 4.30 -27.13 -16.64
C LYS A 69 4.43 -27.28 -18.15
N LEU A 70 3.33 -27.21 -18.90
CA LEU A 70 3.37 -27.23 -20.37
C LEU A 70 4.14 -26.01 -20.88
N ILE A 71 3.76 -24.81 -20.41
CA ILE A 71 4.35 -23.54 -20.87
C ILE A 71 5.85 -23.43 -20.58
N PHE A 72 6.30 -23.84 -19.39
CA PHE A 72 7.69 -23.56 -18.97
C PHE A 72 8.69 -24.72 -19.15
N ARG A 73 8.22 -25.94 -19.45
CA ARG A 73 9.16 -27.07 -19.64
C ARG A 73 9.53 -27.20 -21.11
N GLN A 74 10.82 -27.08 -21.39
CA GLN A 74 11.38 -27.21 -22.75
C GLN A 74 10.96 -28.51 -23.47
N LYS A 75 10.82 -29.63 -22.74
CA LYS A 75 10.36 -30.89 -23.33
C LYS A 75 8.96 -30.85 -23.96
N TYR A 76 8.14 -29.85 -23.65
CA TYR A 76 6.81 -29.66 -24.21
C TYR A 76 6.74 -28.51 -25.22
N SER A 77 7.86 -27.82 -25.51
CA SER A 77 7.85 -26.63 -26.37
C SER A 77 7.43 -26.98 -27.80
N GLY A 78 8.07 -27.98 -28.42
CA GLY A 78 7.72 -28.40 -29.78
C GLY A 78 6.27 -28.84 -29.92
N ARG A 79 5.74 -29.58 -28.94
CA ARG A 79 4.32 -29.97 -28.92
C ARG A 79 3.38 -28.77 -28.82
N LEU A 80 3.73 -27.76 -28.02
CA LEU A 80 2.92 -26.55 -27.88
C LEU A 80 2.96 -25.66 -29.13
N GLU A 81 4.06 -25.69 -29.88
CA GLU A 81 4.20 -25.00 -31.16
C GLU A 81 3.39 -25.67 -32.26
N GLU A 82 3.36 -27.01 -32.29
CA GLU A 82 2.59 -27.80 -33.25
C GLU A 82 1.08 -27.81 -32.92
N GLU A 83 0.73 -27.97 -31.64
CA GLU A 83 -0.66 -28.06 -31.15
C GLU A 83 -0.91 -27.04 -30.03
N PRO A 84 -1.23 -25.78 -30.38
CA PRO A 84 -1.42 -24.75 -29.37
C PRO A 84 -2.70 -25.00 -28.59
N VAL A 85 -2.59 -24.97 -27.26
CA VAL A 85 -3.70 -25.23 -26.35
C VAL A 85 -4.34 -23.90 -25.95
N ALA A 86 -5.63 -23.72 -26.23
CA ALA A 86 -6.39 -22.57 -25.73
C ALA A 86 -6.96 -22.87 -24.34
N VAL A 87 -6.76 -21.95 -23.39
CA VAL A 87 -7.31 -22.04 -22.03
C VAL A 87 -8.22 -20.86 -21.78
N ALA A 88 -9.43 -21.11 -21.27
CA ALA A 88 -10.31 -20.04 -20.82
C ALA A 88 -9.74 -19.40 -19.54
N ILE A 89 -9.43 -18.11 -19.61
CA ILE A 89 -8.86 -17.34 -18.50
C ILE A 89 -9.84 -16.34 -17.87
N GLY A 90 -10.98 -16.12 -18.53
CA GLY A 90 -12.11 -15.35 -18.04
C GLY A 90 -13.42 -15.89 -18.60
N GLU A 91 -14.52 -15.18 -18.38
CA GLU A 91 -15.83 -15.58 -18.92
C GLU A 91 -15.83 -15.59 -20.45
N ASN A 92 -15.23 -14.58 -21.07
CA ASN A 92 -15.17 -14.39 -22.52
C ASN A 92 -13.73 -14.24 -23.06
N GLU A 93 -12.72 -14.65 -22.29
CA GLU A 93 -11.32 -14.48 -22.66
C GLU A 93 -10.59 -15.83 -22.71
N GLN A 94 -9.94 -16.10 -23.84
CA GLN A 94 -9.11 -17.28 -24.05
C GLN A 94 -7.65 -16.87 -24.17
N PHE A 95 -6.77 -17.66 -23.55
CA PHE A 95 -5.33 -17.49 -23.63
C PHE A 95 -4.72 -18.69 -24.35
N LEU A 96 -3.96 -18.42 -25.41
CA LEU A 96 -3.24 -19.45 -26.14
C LEU A 96 -1.94 -19.75 -25.41
N LEU A 97 -1.78 -21.00 -24.97
CA LEU A 97 -0.54 -21.43 -24.33
C LEU A 97 0.57 -21.45 -25.38
N ARG A 98 1.66 -20.74 -25.09
CA ARG A 98 2.90 -20.72 -25.88
C ARG A 98 4.06 -21.13 -24.98
N PRO A 99 5.14 -21.74 -25.52
CA PRO A 99 6.35 -21.96 -24.75
C PRO A 99 6.87 -20.63 -24.20
N MET A 100 7.28 -20.60 -22.93
CA MET A 100 7.84 -19.43 -22.29
C MET A 100 9.11 -19.80 -21.52
N ASP A 101 10.09 -18.91 -21.57
CA ASP A 101 11.30 -19.06 -20.78
C ASP A 101 11.11 -18.53 -19.35
N HIS A 102 11.60 -19.30 -18.38
CA HIS A 102 11.60 -18.90 -16.98
C HIS A 102 12.43 -17.63 -16.70
N MET A 103 13.46 -17.34 -17.49
CA MET A 103 14.34 -16.19 -17.28
C MET A 103 13.83 -14.90 -17.93
N SER A 104 13.01 -15.01 -18.98
CA SER A 104 12.38 -13.87 -19.68
C SER A 104 11.36 -13.07 -18.85
N ARG A 105 10.82 -13.66 -17.78
CA ARG A 105 9.74 -13.08 -16.97
C ARG A 105 10.15 -11.77 -16.30
N PRO A 106 9.19 -10.83 -16.10
CA PRO A 106 9.44 -9.59 -15.38
C PRO A 106 10.02 -9.82 -13.98
N ARG A 107 11.12 -9.11 -13.70
CA ARG A 107 11.87 -9.13 -12.45
C ARG A 107 11.27 -8.15 -11.45
N LYS A 108 11.65 -8.30 -10.17
CA LYS A 108 11.20 -7.40 -9.09
C LYS A 108 11.64 -5.94 -9.30
N VAL A 109 12.72 -5.69 -10.04
CA VAL A 109 13.20 -4.34 -10.35
C VAL A 109 12.21 -3.62 -11.28
N GLU A 110 11.68 -4.35 -12.26
CA GLU A 110 10.75 -3.82 -13.28
C GLU A 110 9.40 -3.40 -12.68
N ILE A 111 9.04 -3.91 -11.50
CA ILE A 111 7.87 -3.43 -10.73
C ILE A 111 8.00 -1.94 -10.43
N SER A 112 9.19 -1.48 -10.03
CA SER A 112 9.42 -0.06 -9.78
C SER A 112 9.31 0.76 -11.05
N ASP A 113 9.73 0.21 -12.19
CA ASP A 113 9.71 0.94 -13.45
C ASP A 113 8.28 1.14 -13.95
N VAL A 114 7.42 0.12 -13.83
CA VAL A 114 5.98 0.26 -14.07
C VAL A 114 5.36 1.37 -13.20
N VAL A 115 5.64 1.37 -11.89
CA VAL A 115 5.06 2.37 -10.98
C VAL A 115 5.58 3.78 -11.26
N LYS A 116 6.84 3.95 -11.67
CA LYS A 116 7.39 5.26 -12.08
C LYS A 116 6.68 5.84 -13.31
N LEU A 117 6.13 4.99 -14.17
CA LEU A 117 5.37 5.40 -15.34
C LEU A 117 3.94 5.86 -14.98
N MET A 118 3.41 5.47 -13.82
CA MET A 118 2.10 5.92 -13.34
C MET A 118 2.17 7.35 -12.80
N LYS A 119 1.93 8.34 -13.66
CA LYS A 119 2.06 9.77 -13.32
C LYS A 119 0.76 10.42 -12.90
N THR A 120 -0.37 9.96 -13.41
CA THR A 120 -1.69 10.54 -13.14
C THR A 120 -2.52 9.66 -12.21
N THR A 121 -3.48 10.25 -11.50
CA THR A 121 -4.42 9.48 -10.66
C THR A 121 -5.17 8.40 -11.45
N LYS A 122 -5.43 8.63 -12.75
CA LYS A 122 -6.05 7.64 -13.64
C LYS A 122 -5.13 6.43 -13.86
N ASP A 123 -3.84 6.66 -14.11
CA ASP A 123 -2.87 5.56 -14.26
C ASP A 123 -2.80 4.72 -12.99
N TRP A 124 -2.86 5.37 -11.83
CA TRP A 124 -2.86 4.70 -10.54
C TRP A 124 -4.09 3.82 -10.30
N GLN A 125 -5.19 3.96 -11.04
CA GLN A 125 -6.32 3.02 -10.91
C GLN A 125 -5.91 1.58 -11.26
N ASN A 126 -4.90 1.42 -12.13
CA ASN A 126 -4.34 0.11 -12.47
C ASN A 126 -3.44 -0.48 -11.37
N ILE A 127 -3.10 0.25 -10.30
CA ILE A 127 -2.26 -0.27 -9.22
C ILE A 127 -2.96 -1.41 -8.46
N ILE A 128 -4.29 -1.33 -8.28
CA ILE A 128 -5.07 -2.37 -7.58
C ILE A 128 -4.95 -3.71 -8.31
N PRO A 129 -5.38 -3.84 -9.59
CA PRO A 129 -5.23 -5.10 -10.31
C PRO A 129 -3.76 -5.53 -10.41
N PHE A 130 -2.82 -4.58 -10.52
CA PHE A 130 -1.40 -4.90 -10.60
C PHE A 130 -0.87 -5.57 -9.31
N LEU A 131 -1.20 -5.03 -8.14
CA LEU A 131 -0.83 -5.61 -6.84
C LEU A 131 -1.48 -6.97 -6.61
N ILE A 132 -2.74 -7.15 -7.02
CA ILE A 132 -3.43 -8.45 -6.97
C ILE A 132 -2.70 -9.48 -7.85
N GLY A 133 -2.27 -9.08 -9.04
CA GLY A 133 -1.46 -9.90 -9.95
C GLY A 133 -0.13 -10.31 -9.32
N LEU A 134 0.58 -9.35 -8.71
CA LEU A 134 1.84 -9.62 -8.00
C LEU A 134 1.65 -10.62 -6.85
N ARG A 135 0.61 -10.43 -6.03
CA ARG A 135 0.31 -11.36 -4.93
C ARG A 135 -0.01 -12.76 -5.45
N THR A 136 -0.82 -12.87 -6.50
CA THR A 136 -1.15 -14.14 -7.16
C THR A 136 0.11 -14.84 -7.72
N ALA A 137 1.04 -14.07 -8.26
CA ALA A 137 2.35 -14.54 -8.71
C ALA A 137 3.37 -14.77 -7.58
N LYS A 138 2.96 -14.66 -6.32
CA LYS A 138 3.81 -14.78 -5.11
C LYS A 138 5.00 -13.81 -5.12
N ARG A 139 4.80 -12.60 -5.67
CA ARG A 139 5.75 -11.49 -5.66
C ARG A 139 5.37 -10.52 -4.55
N TYR A 140 5.84 -10.79 -3.35
CA TYR A 140 5.60 -9.92 -2.20
C TYR A 140 6.53 -8.71 -2.18
N LEU A 141 5.97 -7.57 -1.78
CA LEU A 141 6.68 -6.32 -1.54
C LEU A 141 7.09 -6.25 -0.06
N ASP A 142 8.28 -5.73 0.20
CA ASP A 142 8.74 -5.41 1.56
C ASP A 142 8.21 -4.04 2.01
N ASN A 143 8.36 -3.72 3.30
CA ASN A 143 7.84 -2.47 3.88
C ASN A 143 8.51 -1.24 3.24
N GLY A 144 9.82 -1.30 2.95
CA GLY A 144 10.52 -0.21 2.26
C GLY A 144 9.95 0.09 0.87
N ARG A 145 9.51 -0.94 0.13
CA ARG A 145 8.82 -0.77 -1.15
C ARG A 145 7.42 -0.21 -0.98
N TRP A 146 6.69 -0.59 0.06
CA TRP A 146 5.39 -0.01 0.39
C TRP A 146 5.51 1.47 0.76
N GLU A 147 6.48 1.85 1.58
CA GLU A 147 6.77 3.26 1.88
C GLU A 147 7.10 4.06 0.61
N TRP A 148 7.91 3.48 -0.29
CA TRP A 148 8.21 4.09 -1.57
C TRP A 148 6.96 4.26 -2.45
N LEU A 149 6.08 3.26 -2.49
CA LEU A 149 4.78 3.33 -3.17
C LEU A 149 3.90 4.45 -2.59
N MET A 150 3.85 4.61 -1.26
CA MET A 150 3.09 5.70 -0.62
C MET A 150 3.61 7.09 -1.03
N ARG A 151 4.94 7.25 -1.12
CA ARG A 151 5.54 8.49 -1.61
C ARG A 151 5.15 8.77 -3.07
N LYS A 152 5.21 7.77 -3.94
CA LYS A 152 4.80 7.91 -5.34
C LYS A 152 3.31 8.16 -5.52
N ALA A 153 2.47 7.53 -4.70
CA ALA A 153 1.04 7.79 -4.67
C ALA A 153 0.74 9.22 -4.22
N THR A 154 1.51 9.77 -3.27
CA THR A 154 1.40 11.17 -2.85
C THR A 154 1.70 12.12 -4.00
N GLU A 155 2.80 11.90 -4.73
CA GLU A 155 3.19 12.71 -5.89
C GLU A 155 2.10 12.73 -7.00
N ALA A 156 1.32 11.66 -7.15
CA ALA A 156 0.29 11.50 -8.18
C ALA A 156 -1.16 11.76 -7.71
N ASP A 157 -1.35 12.34 -6.52
CA ASP A 157 -2.64 12.51 -5.83
C ASP A 157 -3.48 11.23 -5.70
N ALA A 158 -2.83 10.07 -5.58
CA ALA A 158 -3.43 8.74 -5.61
C ALA A 158 -3.57 8.08 -4.22
N LEU A 159 -3.44 8.84 -3.13
CA LEU A 159 -3.57 8.30 -1.75
C LEU A 159 -4.94 7.69 -1.47
N GLY A 160 -6.00 8.18 -2.12
CA GLY A 160 -7.32 7.54 -2.04
C GLY A 160 -7.32 6.12 -2.62
N ILE A 161 -6.59 5.88 -3.71
CA ILE A 161 -6.48 4.56 -4.33
C ILE A 161 -5.67 3.62 -3.44
N MET A 162 -4.61 4.12 -2.78
CA MET A 162 -3.86 3.32 -1.81
C MET A 162 -4.70 2.91 -0.61
N LEU A 163 -5.65 3.74 -0.18
CA LEU A 163 -6.62 3.36 0.85
C LEU A 163 -7.55 2.25 0.35
N GLU A 164 -8.03 2.31 -0.89
CA GLU A 164 -8.81 1.22 -1.50
C GLU A 164 -8.00 -0.08 -1.62
N CYS A 165 -6.69 0.02 -1.90
CA CYS A 165 -5.80 -1.14 -1.84
C CYS A 165 -5.79 -1.76 -0.43
N ALA A 166 -5.71 -0.94 0.61
CA ALA A 166 -5.70 -1.39 2.01
C ALA A 166 -7.05 -2.01 2.41
N LYS A 167 -8.19 -1.44 1.99
CA LYS A 167 -9.52 -2.04 2.20
C LYS A 167 -9.63 -3.46 1.60
N GLN A 168 -8.84 -3.76 0.58
CA GLN A 168 -8.74 -5.07 -0.05
C GLN A 168 -7.43 -5.78 0.30
N SER A 169 -6.97 -5.64 1.55
CA SER A 169 -5.67 -6.10 2.03
C SER A 169 -5.38 -7.56 1.68
N GLU A 170 -6.37 -8.46 1.77
CA GLU A 170 -6.23 -9.89 1.43
C GLU A 170 -5.91 -10.14 -0.04
N LYS A 171 -6.33 -9.24 -0.94
CA LYS A 171 -6.08 -9.37 -2.39
C LYS A 171 -4.80 -8.63 -2.79
N THR A 172 -4.59 -7.42 -2.28
CA THR A 172 -3.48 -6.56 -2.70
C THR A 172 -2.19 -6.81 -1.92
N GLY A 173 -2.28 -7.28 -0.68
CA GLY A 173 -1.14 -7.42 0.23
C GLY A 173 -0.77 -6.16 0.99
N LEU A 174 -1.53 -5.07 0.84
CA LEU A 174 -1.30 -3.85 1.61
C LEU A 174 -2.00 -3.93 2.97
N HIS A 175 -1.21 -3.92 4.03
CA HIS A 175 -1.70 -3.87 5.41
C HIS A 175 -1.20 -2.60 6.11
N LEU A 176 -2.09 -1.87 6.78
CA LEU A 176 -1.78 -0.66 7.55
C LEU A 176 -1.29 -0.96 8.99
N LYS A 177 -0.42 -1.98 9.13
CA LYS A 177 0.13 -2.40 10.43
C LYS A 177 1.57 -1.92 10.68
N ASP A 178 2.26 -1.51 9.63
CA ASP A 178 3.64 -1.02 9.72
C ASP A 178 3.67 0.50 9.91
N ALA A 179 4.36 0.95 10.96
CA ALA A 179 4.43 2.36 11.32
C ALA A 179 5.09 3.23 10.24
N GLY A 180 6.09 2.72 9.52
CA GLY A 180 6.75 3.43 8.43
C GLY A 180 5.81 3.66 7.25
N VAL A 181 5.13 2.60 6.80
CA VAL A 181 4.15 2.67 5.70
C VAL A 181 3.01 3.64 6.03
N VAL A 182 2.44 3.53 7.23
CA VAL A 182 1.35 4.41 7.67
C VAL A 182 1.86 5.84 7.86
N GLY A 183 3.04 6.03 8.44
CA GLY A 183 3.68 7.34 8.59
C GLY A 183 3.85 8.05 7.26
N LYS A 184 4.31 7.36 6.20
CA LYS A 184 4.40 7.93 4.84
C LYS A 184 3.04 8.27 4.25
N TYR A 185 2.02 7.46 4.51
CA TYR A 185 0.64 7.74 4.08
C TYR A 185 0.11 9.03 4.72
N PHE A 186 0.21 9.15 6.04
CA PHE A 186 -0.26 10.32 6.79
C PHE A 186 0.55 11.58 6.47
N TYR A 187 1.88 11.46 6.30
CA TYR A 187 2.70 12.57 5.80
C TYR A 187 2.27 13.03 4.40
N GLY A 188 1.86 12.11 3.53
CA GLY A 188 1.28 12.46 2.24
C GLY A 188 -0.02 13.26 2.34
N LEU A 189 -0.88 12.93 3.31
CA LEU A 189 -2.10 13.70 3.61
C LEU A 189 -1.79 15.10 4.15
N HIS A 190 -0.77 15.22 5.01
CA HIS A 190 -0.23 16.52 5.42
C HIS A 190 0.18 17.35 4.20
N LYS A 191 1.02 16.80 3.30
CA LYS A 191 1.46 17.51 2.09
C LYS A 191 0.27 17.94 1.22
N LYS A 192 -0.74 17.08 1.09
CA LYS A 192 -1.97 17.41 0.34
C LYS A 192 -2.73 18.58 0.96
N ALA A 193 -2.89 18.59 2.28
CA ALA A 193 -3.56 19.70 2.97
C ALA A 193 -2.72 20.97 2.94
N GLN A 194 -1.41 20.87 3.14
CA GLN A 194 -0.47 21.98 3.08
C GLN A 194 -0.47 22.66 1.70
N ALA A 195 -0.51 21.90 0.61
CA ALA A 195 -0.61 22.44 -0.74
C ALA A 195 -1.91 23.24 -0.98
N ALA A 196 -2.94 22.99 -0.17
CA ALA A 196 -4.19 23.72 -0.14
C ALA A 196 -4.28 24.73 1.02
N GLU A 197 -3.15 25.07 1.65
CA GLU A 197 -3.07 25.97 2.81
C GLU A 197 -4.01 25.56 3.96
N PHE A 198 -4.23 24.26 4.10
CA PHE A 198 -5.14 23.65 5.07
C PHE A 198 -6.60 24.11 4.94
N LYS A 199 -7.02 24.59 3.77
CA LYS A 199 -8.35 25.12 3.49
C LYS A 199 -9.06 24.40 2.35
N GLY A 200 -10.38 24.57 2.32
CA GLY A 200 -11.22 24.15 1.20
C GLY A 200 -11.33 22.64 1.00
N PRO A 201 -11.83 22.21 -0.18
CA PRO A 201 -12.22 20.82 -0.42
C PRO A 201 -11.04 19.84 -0.41
N ALA A 202 -9.84 20.29 -0.74
CA ALA A 202 -8.64 19.45 -0.72
C ALA A 202 -8.23 19.08 0.71
N ALA A 203 -8.27 20.04 1.65
CA ALA A 203 -8.02 19.79 3.06
C ALA A 203 -9.11 18.91 3.69
N ALA A 204 -10.39 19.16 3.37
CA ALA A 204 -11.50 18.32 3.81
C ALA A 204 -11.37 16.87 3.31
N LYS A 205 -10.96 16.69 2.04
CA LYS A 205 -10.67 15.36 1.48
C LYS A 205 -9.49 14.68 2.17
N ALA A 206 -8.43 15.42 2.51
CA ALA A 206 -7.30 14.87 3.25
C ALA A 206 -7.72 14.39 4.65
N LEU A 207 -8.53 15.17 5.37
CA LEU A 207 -9.09 14.76 6.67
C LEU A 207 -9.98 13.53 6.55
N SER A 208 -10.87 13.49 5.55
CA SER A 208 -11.74 12.33 5.31
C SER A 208 -10.93 11.04 5.06
N LEU A 209 -9.86 11.11 4.25
CA LEU A 209 -8.96 9.99 4.02
C LEU A 209 -8.21 9.59 5.30
N ALA A 210 -7.75 10.56 6.09
CA ALA A 210 -7.07 10.30 7.36
C ALA A 210 -7.97 9.55 8.35
N GLN A 211 -9.24 9.97 8.47
CA GLN A 211 -10.24 9.35 9.33
C GLN A 211 -10.60 7.94 8.85
N GLN A 212 -10.82 7.75 7.55
CA GLN A 212 -11.08 6.43 6.99
C GLN A 212 -9.89 5.47 7.19
N ALA A 213 -8.66 5.96 7.02
CA ALA A 213 -7.46 5.16 7.30
C ALA A 213 -7.34 4.82 8.79
N ALA A 214 -7.61 5.78 9.68
CA ALA A 214 -7.62 5.56 11.13
C ALA A 214 -8.66 4.50 11.54
N GLN A 215 -9.86 4.56 10.97
CA GLN A 215 -10.89 3.55 11.20
C GLN A 215 -10.49 2.19 10.64
N LEU A 216 -9.89 2.15 9.44
CA LEU A 216 -9.46 0.91 8.81
C LEU A 216 -8.37 0.21 9.62
N MET A 217 -7.47 0.95 10.29
CA MET A 217 -6.45 0.37 11.18
C MET A 217 -7.02 -0.37 12.40
N GLU A 218 -8.30 -0.18 12.73
CA GLU A 218 -8.97 -0.94 13.81
C GLU A 218 -9.41 -2.34 13.35
N ALA A 219 -9.42 -2.62 12.04
CA ALA A 219 -9.80 -3.93 11.51
C ALA A 219 -8.72 -4.99 11.80
N PRO A 220 -9.08 -6.25 12.13
CA PRO A 220 -8.13 -7.29 12.57
C PRO A 220 -6.92 -7.51 11.65
N GLU A 221 -7.11 -7.39 10.33
CA GLU A 221 -6.08 -7.53 9.31
C GLU A 221 -5.02 -6.41 9.31
N HIS A 222 -5.28 -5.33 10.03
CA HIS A 222 -4.43 -4.14 10.12
C HIS A 222 -3.87 -3.89 11.52
N VAL A 223 -4.32 -4.66 12.52
CA VAL A 223 -3.85 -4.51 13.90
C VAL A 223 -2.40 -4.99 14.03
N GLU A 224 -1.58 -4.16 14.65
CA GLU A 224 -0.30 -4.55 15.24
C GLU A 224 -0.49 -4.67 16.75
N HIS A 225 0.00 -5.78 17.32
CA HIS A 225 -0.21 -6.13 18.72
C HIS A 225 0.91 -5.57 19.61
N ASP A 226 2.09 -5.31 19.05
CA ASP A 226 3.16 -4.61 19.73
C ASP A 226 2.83 -3.11 19.85
N ILE A 227 2.55 -2.66 21.08
CA ILE A 227 2.17 -1.27 21.39
C ILE A 227 3.19 -0.26 20.83
N ALA A 228 4.48 -0.60 20.85
CA ALA A 228 5.54 0.30 20.39
C ALA A 228 5.58 0.43 18.85
N LYS A 229 5.06 -0.58 18.13
CA LYS A 229 5.02 -0.63 16.67
C LYS A 229 3.65 -0.29 16.10
N ASP A 230 2.61 -0.28 16.93
CA ASP A 230 1.24 0.01 16.54
C ASP A 230 1.13 1.42 15.93
N PRO A 231 0.81 1.53 14.61
CA PRO A 231 0.70 2.81 13.92
C PRO A 231 -0.34 3.74 14.55
N ARG A 232 -1.40 3.20 15.16
CA ARG A 232 -2.49 3.99 15.79
C ARG A 232 -2.03 4.79 16.99
N ARG A 233 -0.91 4.38 17.60
CA ARG A 233 -0.29 5.00 18.77
C ARG A 233 0.89 5.88 18.41
N GLN A 234 1.29 5.92 17.15
CA GLN A 234 2.44 6.72 16.73
C GLN A 234 2.08 8.21 16.73
N PRO A 235 2.92 9.07 17.35
CA PRO A 235 2.71 10.51 17.33
C PRO A 235 2.64 11.09 15.92
N ALA A 236 3.36 10.52 14.95
CA ALA A 236 3.31 10.95 13.55
C ALA A 236 1.90 10.83 12.93
N VAL A 237 1.15 9.80 13.31
CA VAL A 237 -0.23 9.58 12.84
C VAL A 237 -1.20 10.50 13.59
N ILE A 238 -1.09 10.53 14.92
CA ILE A 238 -1.98 11.33 15.76
C ILE A 238 -1.78 12.83 15.49
N GLY A 239 -0.55 13.27 15.22
CA GLY A 239 -0.21 14.64 14.88
C GLY A 239 -0.89 15.13 13.60
N VAL A 240 -0.89 14.32 12.54
CA VAL A 240 -1.61 14.66 11.30
C VAL A 240 -3.13 14.70 11.52
N LEU A 241 -3.68 13.78 12.31
CA LEU A 241 -5.11 13.82 12.67
C LEU A 241 -5.46 15.09 13.46
N LEU A 242 -4.62 15.47 14.42
CA LEU A 242 -4.76 16.72 15.18
C LEU A 242 -4.69 17.93 14.24
N GLU A 243 -3.70 17.97 13.36
CA GLU A 243 -3.47 19.04 12.40
C GLU A 243 -4.68 19.27 11.49
N LEU A 244 -5.15 18.21 10.83
CA LEU A 244 -6.26 18.31 9.89
C LEU A 244 -7.59 18.63 10.60
N SER A 245 -7.79 18.10 11.82
CA SER A 245 -8.99 18.41 12.62
C SER A 245 -8.97 19.86 13.13
N ALA A 246 -7.82 20.35 13.58
CA ALA A 246 -7.67 21.73 14.03
C ALA A 246 -7.82 22.72 12.87
N ALA A 247 -7.24 22.42 11.70
CA ALA A 247 -7.45 23.21 10.49
C ALA A 247 -8.94 23.32 10.13
N ARG A 248 -9.68 22.21 10.19
CA ARG A 248 -11.12 22.21 9.95
C ARG A 248 -11.86 23.06 10.98
N ALA A 249 -11.58 22.90 12.27
CA ALA A 249 -12.17 23.71 13.34
C ALA A 249 -12.00 25.21 13.10
N LEU A 250 -10.80 25.65 12.70
CA LEU A 250 -10.51 27.06 12.45
C LEU A 250 -11.21 27.60 11.19
N ASN A 251 -11.30 26.79 10.13
CA ASN A 251 -11.80 27.25 8.83
C ASN A 251 -13.31 27.07 8.63
N GLU A 252 -13.91 26.01 9.19
CA GLU A 252 -15.33 25.68 8.99
C GLU A 252 -16.20 26.02 10.21
N PHE A 253 -15.62 26.07 11.41
CA PHE A 253 -16.36 26.18 12.67
C PHE A 253 -15.94 27.37 13.54
N GLU A 254 -15.30 28.39 12.94
CA GLU A 254 -14.90 29.63 13.65
C GLU A 254 -14.07 29.36 14.92
N GLY A 255 -13.26 28.31 14.90
CA GLY A 255 -12.41 27.90 16.02
C GLY A 255 -13.13 27.05 17.08
N GLN A 256 -14.35 26.58 16.85
CA GLN A 256 -15.04 25.62 17.73
C GLN A 256 -14.61 24.19 17.42
N ASP A 257 -14.33 23.41 18.48
CA ASP A 257 -13.99 21.98 18.36
C ASP A 257 -15.26 21.12 18.22
N GLU A 258 -15.87 21.16 17.05
CA GLU A 258 -17.07 20.36 16.76
C GLU A 258 -16.75 18.86 16.86
N GLY A 259 -17.48 18.14 17.71
CA GLY A 259 -17.26 16.70 17.94
C GLY A 259 -16.06 16.36 18.83
N ASN A 260 -15.45 17.35 19.50
CA ASN A 260 -14.35 17.16 20.48
C ASN A 260 -13.15 16.41 19.88
N GLN A 261 -12.92 16.55 18.57
CA GLN A 261 -11.89 15.84 17.84
C GLN A 261 -10.51 16.42 18.14
N VAL A 262 -10.38 17.74 18.16
CA VAL A 262 -9.11 18.44 18.41
C VAL A 262 -8.63 18.12 19.82
N ALA A 263 -9.48 18.26 20.84
CA ALA A 263 -9.11 17.95 22.22
C ALA A 263 -8.86 16.46 22.46
N SER A 264 -9.56 15.56 21.75
CA SER A 264 -9.28 14.12 21.81
C SER A 264 -7.90 13.79 21.25
N TYR A 265 -7.58 14.26 20.04
CA TYR A 265 -6.26 14.01 19.43
C TYR A 265 -5.12 14.72 20.17
N ALA A 266 -5.34 15.90 20.73
CA ALA A 266 -4.35 16.60 21.55
C ALA A 266 -3.98 15.78 22.79
N ARG A 267 -4.96 15.27 23.53
CA ARG A 267 -4.72 14.41 24.71
C ARG A 267 -4.02 13.11 24.31
N ARG A 268 -4.46 12.48 23.21
CA ARG A 268 -3.81 11.27 22.68
C ARG A 268 -2.36 11.53 22.33
N LEU A 269 -2.07 12.62 21.64
CA LEU A 269 -0.71 13.00 21.24
C LEU A 269 0.21 13.14 22.46
N LEU A 270 -0.26 13.83 23.50
CA LEU A 270 0.47 13.99 24.76
C LEU A 270 0.70 12.64 25.46
N ALA A 271 -0.32 11.77 25.51
CA ALA A 271 -0.21 10.45 26.10
C ALA A 271 0.78 9.54 25.34
N THR A 272 0.88 9.68 24.02
CA THR A 272 1.80 8.91 23.17
C THR A 272 3.14 9.60 22.95
N TRP A 273 3.37 10.77 23.55
CA TRP A 273 4.59 11.55 23.36
C TRP A 273 5.89 10.74 23.57
N PRO A 274 5.99 9.83 24.56
CA PRO A 274 7.20 9.02 24.75
C PRO A 274 7.55 8.08 23.58
N LEU A 275 6.60 7.78 22.70
CA LEU A 275 6.82 6.92 21.53
C LEU A 275 7.46 7.68 20.36
N GLY A 276 7.50 9.02 20.40
CA GLY A 276 8.04 9.84 19.33
C GLY A 276 9.55 10.05 19.46
N SER A 277 10.21 10.24 18.32
CA SER A 277 11.63 10.57 18.23
C SER A 277 11.88 12.07 18.46
N PHE A 278 11.52 12.59 19.64
CA PHE A 278 11.62 14.02 19.95
C PHE A 278 12.91 14.43 20.65
N ASP A 279 13.69 13.45 21.14
CA ASP A 279 14.95 13.64 21.87
C ASP A 279 16.09 12.82 21.29
N ALA A 280 15.88 12.15 20.14
CA ALA A 280 16.87 11.25 19.58
C ALA A 280 18.11 12.02 19.10
N GLU A 281 19.27 11.68 19.67
CA GLU A 281 20.57 12.18 19.21
C GLU A 281 21.04 11.35 18.02
N VAL A 282 20.65 11.77 16.82
CA VAL A 282 21.03 11.09 15.57
C VAL A 282 21.91 12.01 14.73
N SER A 283 22.97 11.45 14.16
CA SER A 283 23.89 12.15 13.27
C SER A 283 23.66 11.83 11.79
N ASP A 284 23.04 10.69 11.48
CA ASP A 284 22.69 10.30 10.11
C ASP A 284 21.56 11.16 9.55
N TRP A 285 21.82 11.82 8.41
CA TRP A 285 20.86 12.72 7.78
C TRP A 285 19.63 11.99 7.26
N TYR A 286 19.75 10.74 6.81
CA TYR A 286 18.59 9.99 6.32
C TYR A 286 17.55 9.78 7.43
N THR A 287 18.02 9.45 8.63
CA THR A 287 17.17 9.33 9.82
C THR A 287 16.63 10.69 10.28
N ILE A 288 17.46 11.75 10.27
CA ILE A 288 17.01 13.11 10.59
C ILE A 288 15.89 13.57 9.63
N GLU A 289 16.05 13.31 8.35
CA GLU A 289 15.07 13.61 7.31
C GLU A 289 13.74 12.89 7.58
N ASP A 290 13.77 11.63 8.00
CA ASP A 290 12.56 10.91 8.40
C ASP A 290 11.90 11.52 9.64
N MET A 291 12.70 11.86 10.67
CA MET A 291 12.21 12.55 11.87
C MET A 291 11.56 13.89 11.53
N ILE A 292 12.13 14.65 10.59
CA ILE A 292 11.58 15.93 10.14
C ILE A 292 10.20 15.72 9.51
N GLN A 293 10.06 14.73 8.62
CA GLN A 293 8.77 14.42 7.97
C GLN A 293 7.70 14.00 8.99
N GLN A 294 8.09 13.38 10.11
CA GLN A 294 7.17 13.03 11.19
C GLN A 294 6.85 14.21 12.12
N ASN A 295 7.85 15.04 12.43
CA ASN A 295 7.75 16.09 13.45
C ASN A 295 7.07 17.37 12.94
N ILE A 296 7.19 17.70 11.65
CA ILE A 296 6.58 18.92 11.08
C ILE A 296 5.05 18.92 11.19
N PRO A 297 4.33 17.85 10.79
CA PRO A 297 2.88 17.80 10.94
C PRO A 297 2.45 17.87 12.42
N ILE A 298 3.22 17.27 13.33
CA ILE A 298 2.97 17.34 14.77
C ILE A 298 3.08 18.79 15.25
N TYR A 299 4.18 19.48 14.89
CA TYR A 299 4.40 20.87 15.27
C TYR A 299 3.30 21.78 14.73
N ASN A 300 2.96 21.67 13.45
CA ASN A 300 1.91 22.48 12.85
C ASN A 300 0.54 22.17 13.47
N GLY A 301 0.23 20.89 13.70
CA GLY A 301 -1.02 20.49 14.34
C GLY A 301 -1.16 21.03 15.75
N ILE A 302 -0.08 21.09 16.53
CA ILE A 302 -0.09 21.75 17.83
C ILE A 302 -0.35 23.26 17.70
N LYS A 303 0.32 23.95 16.76
CA LYS A 303 0.13 25.39 16.54
C LYS A 303 -1.30 25.74 16.15
N LEU A 304 -1.92 24.95 15.27
CA LEU A 304 -3.32 25.12 14.89
C LEU A 304 -4.25 24.81 16.07
N ALA A 305 -4.01 23.71 16.78
CA ALA A 305 -4.84 23.32 17.92
C ALA A 305 -4.86 24.39 19.03
N GLN A 306 -3.75 25.10 19.26
CA GLN A 306 -3.69 26.20 20.23
C GLN A 306 -4.60 27.38 19.90
N GLN A 307 -5.02 27.54 18.65
CA GLN A 307 -5.92 28.60 18.21
C GLN A 307 -7.40 28.21 18.36
N VAL A 308 -7.70 26.93 18.60
CA VAL A 308 -9.06 26.42 18.78
C VAL A 308 -9.57 26.77 20.18
N ASN A 309 -10.77 27.37 20.26
CA ASN A 309 -11.33 27.97 21.49
C ASN A 309 -11.37 26.98 22.67
N GLY A 310 -11.74 25.72 22.42
CA GLY A 310 -11.80 24.67 23.44
C GLY A 310 -10.44 24.29 24.03
N ILE A 311 -9.36 24.44 23.25
CA ILE A 311 -7.98 24.21 23.71
C ILE A 311 -7.45 25.46 24.40
N ALA A 312 -7.60 26.63 23.76
CA ALA A 312 -7.11 27.91 24.28
C ALA A 312 -7.68 28.23 25.67
N SER A 313 -8.94 27.85 25.92
CA SER A 313 -9.60 28.03 27.22
C SER A 313 -9.08 27.07 28.30
N ASN A 314 -8.54 25.91 27.92
CA ASN A 314 -7.97 24.94 28.85
C ASN A 314 -6.48 25.22 29.09
N LYS A 315 -6.20 26.03 30.12
CA LYS A 315 -4.83 26.47 30.46
C LYS A 315 -3.83 25.31 30.61
N ALA A 316 -4.22 24.21 31.24
CA ALA A 316 -3.33 23.08 31.47
C ALA A 316 -2.94 22.41 30.13
N LEU A 317 -3.94 22.10 29.31
CA LEU A 317 -3.72 21.47 28.00
C LEU A 317 -2.97 22.41 27.04
N ALA A 318 -3.35 23.68 26.99
CA ALA A 318 -2.69 24.67 26.14
C ALA A 318 -1.22 24.89 26.52
N SER A 319 -0.92 24.94 27.82
CA SER A 319 0.47 25.07 28.32
C SER A 319 1.31 23.86 27.95
N GLU A 320 0.80 22.64 28.18
CA GLU A 320 1.57 21.44 27.87
C GLU A 320 1.85 21.31 26.36
N LEU A 321 0.85 21.59 25.52
CA LEU A 321 1.02 21.65 24.07
C LEU A 321 2.06 22.70 23.66
N LYS A 322 2.09 23.85 24.33
CA LYS A 322 3.09 24.90 24.06
C LYS A 322 4.50 24.41 24.35
N ASP A 323 4.71 23.78 25.50
CA ASP A 323 6.01 23.25 25.89
C ASP A 323 6.51 22.20 24.88
N ARG A 324 5.59 21.35 24.39
CA ARG A 324 5.88 20.37 23.32
C ARG A 324 6.24 21.05 22.00
N ALA A 325 5.51 22.09 21.59
CA ALA A 325 5.80 22.85 20.37
C ALA A 325 7.16 23.54 20.44
N ASP A 326 7.50 24.13 21.59
CA ASP A 326 8.78 24.83 21.78
C ASP A 326 9.95 23.86 21.77
N LYS A 327 9.76 22.65 22.34
CA LYS A 327 10.74 21.55 22.26
C LYS A 327 10.99 21.12 20.81
N LEU A 328 9.92 20.89 20.04
CA LEU A 328 10.01 20.54 18.63
C LEU A 328 10.68 21.63 17.79
N SER A 329 10.32 22.89 18.03
CA SER A 329 10.95 24.03 17.36
C SER A 329 12.46 24.07 17.59
N LYS A 330 12.91 23.93 18.84
CA LYS A 330 14.34 23.88 19.17
C LYS A 330 15.06 22.74 18.46
N LEU A 331 14.46 21.54 18.44
CA LEU A 331 15.02 20.37 17.75
C LEU A 331 15.16 20.63 16.24
N MET A 332 14.09 21.10 15.59
CA MET A 332 14.07 21.35 14.15
C MET A 332 15.01 22.49 13.73
N THR A 333 15.14 23.55 14.55
CA THR A 333 16.15 24.60 14.32
C THR A 333 17.57 24.04 14.42
N LYS A 334 17.85 23.16 15.39
CA LYS A 334 19.14 22.46 15.49
C LYS A 334 19.41 21.59 14.25
N GLN A 335 18.41 20.82 13.81
CA GLN A 335 18.51 19.97 12.60
C GLN A 335 18.75 20.80 11.34
N LYS A 336 18.04 21.92 11.16
CA LYS A 336 18.25 22.87 10.06
C LYS A 336 19.69 23.40 10.03
N LYS A 337 20.22 23.85 11.19
CA LYS A 337 21.58 24.37 11.30
C LYS A 337 22.63 23.32 10.94
N ASN A 338 22.43 22.10 11.44
CA ASN A 338 23.35 20.97 11.28
C ASN A 338 23.19 20.22 9.94
N ALA A 339 22.33 20.69 9.04
CA ALA A 339 22.16 20.07 7.73
C ALA A 339 23.49 20.05 6.94
N PRO A 340 23.89 18.90 6.38
CA PRO A 340 25.10 18.79 5.55
C PRO A 340 25.06 19.75 4.35
N GLU A 341 26.22 20.24 3.90
CA GLU A 341 26.31 21.15 2.75
C GLU A 341 25.65 20.59 1.50
N LYS A 342 25.83 19.30 1.22
CA LYS A 342 25.18 18.60 0.09
C LYS A 342 23.65 18.71 0.11
N VAL A 343 23.05 18.70 1.31
CA VAL A 343 21.60 18.84 1.48
C VAL A 343 21.18 20.30 1.34
N LYS A 344 22.01 21.24 1.79
CA LYS A 344 21.77 22.68 1.59
C LYS A 344 21.81 23.05 0.10
N GLU A 345 22.74 22.49 -0.66
CA GLU A 345 22.85 22.67 -2.12
C GLU A 345 21.73 21.97 -2.89
N ARG A 346 21.35 20.75 -2.46
CA ARG A 346 20.25 19.97 -3.06
C ARG A 346 19.26 19.56 -1.97
N PRO A 347 18.31 20.45 -1.63
CA PRO A 347 17.34 20.21 -0.57
C PRO A 347 16.57 18.90 -0.72
N THR A 348 16.69 18.03 0.29
CA THR A 348 15.77 16.91 0.51
C THR A 348 14.38 17.42 0.87
N GLU A 349 13.35 16.58 0.74
CA GLU A 349 11.96 17.00 0.92
C GLU A 349 11.67 17.54 2.32
N GLY A 350 12.14 16.87 3.36
CA GLY A 350 12.05 17.29 4.76
C GLY A 350 12.84 18.58 5.00
N TYR A 351 14.02 18.74 4.42
CA TYR A 351 14.75 20.02 4.49
C TYR A 351 13.97 21.17 3.83
N LYS A 352 13.33 20.95 2.67
CA LYS A 352 12.45 21.96 2.05
C LYS A 352 11.30 22.35 2.98
N GLN A 353 10.70 21.36 3.65
CA GLN A 353 9.65 21.61 4.64
C GLN A 353 10.19 22.43 5.82
N LEU A 354 11.37 22.11 6.36
CA LEU A 354 11.99 22.91 7.41
C LEU A 354 12.15 24.37 7.02
N LEU A 355 12.59 24.66 5.78
CA LEU A 355 12.76 26.02 5.27
C LEU A 355 11.45 26.80 5.17
N GLN A 356 10.31 26.11 5.08
CA GLN A 356 8.99 26.76 5.02
C GLN A 356 8.49 27.16 6.42
N TYR A 357 8.85 26.41 7.46
CA TYR A 357 8.39 26.65 8.85
C TYR A 357 9.39 27.44 9.71
N PHE A 358 10.68 27.41 9.37
CA PHE A 358 11.79 28.00 10.12
C PHE A 358 12.82 28.58 9.16
#